data_AF-A0A8T5KEE7-F1
#
_entry.id   AF-A0A8T5KEE7-F1
#
_cell.length_a   1.000
_cell.length_b   1.000
_cell.length_c   1.000
_cell.angle_alpha   90.00
_cell.angle_beta   90.00
_cell.angle_gamma   90.00
#
_symmetry.space_group_name_H-M   'P 1'
#
loop_
_entity.id
_entity.type
_entity.pdbx_description
1 polymer ?
#
loop_
_entity_poly.entity_id
_entity_poly.type
_entity_poly.pdbx_seq_one_letter_code
_entity_poly.pdbx_strand_id
1 'polypeptide(L)'
;MQAQITGPNRCSLELHMGLDDFIASGQMAMLSKVNLCSPEELLIDHLPEGLDWDDDQEVETAFAQACEMATQVAVSRVRLDEQDICFIREELIPNLQFWPTEAEVA
;
A
#
# COMPACT_ATOMS: atom_id res chain seq x y z
N MET A 1 10.12 4.70 -1.69
CA MET A 1 8.85 5.30 -2.21
C MET A 1 8.91 6.82 -2.33
N GLN A 2 8.35 7.38 -3.41
CA GLN A 2 8.16 8.81 -3.64
C GLN A 2 6.68 9.13 -3.88
N ALA A 3 6.17 10.22 -3.30
CA ALA A 3 4.79 10.64 -3.51
C ALA A 3 4.57 12.15 -3.32
N GLN A 4 3.40 12.64 -3.71
CA GLN A 4 2.96 14.02 -3.48
C GLN A 4 1.78 14.06 -2.51
N ILE A 5 1.93 14.86 -1.45
CA ILE A 5 0.87 15.11 -0.47
C ILE A 5 0.16 16.42 -0.82
N THR A 6 -1.16 16.38 -0.93
CA THR A 6 -1.95 17.60 -1.15
C THR A 6 -2.43 18.17 0.18
N GLY A 7 -1.82 19.29 0.61
CA GLY A 7 -2.24 20.00 1.80
C GLY A 7 -3.49 20.88 1.58
N PRO A 8 -4.16 21.31 2.66
CA PRO A 8 -5.41 22.09 2.61
C PRO A 8 -5.29 23.44 1.87
N ASN A 9 -4.07 23.96 1.68
CA ASN A 9 -3.80 25.21 0.96
C ASN A 9 -3.36 25.02 -0.50
N ARG A 10 -3.57 23.84 -1.11
CA ARG A 10 -3.02 23.47 -2.43
C ARG A 10 -1.49 23.50 -2.53
N CYS A 11 -0.80 23.53 -1.39
CA CYS A 11 0.63 23.26 -1.34
C CYS A 11 0.82 21.76 -1.56
N SER A 12 1.57 21.40 -2.60
CA SER A 12 2.06 20.04 -2.81
C SER A 12 3.40 19.91 -2.11
N LEU A 13 3.55 18.86 -1.30
CA LEU A 13 4.79 18.53 -0.63
C LEU A 13 5.24 17.15 -1.12
N GLU A 14 6.50 17.03 -1.50
CA GLU A 14 7.07 15.75 -1.92
C GLU A 14 7.47 14.94 -0.69
N LEU A 15 6.94 13.73 -0.62
CA LEU A 15 7.25 12.72 0.38
C LEU A 15 8.26 11.74 -0.21
N HIS A 16 9.36 11.52 0.51
CA HIS A 16 10.38 10.52 0.17
C HIS A 16 10.60 9.68 1.43
N MET A 17 10.13 8.43 1.41
CA MET A 17 10.28 7.46 2.52
C MET A 17 10.14 6.02 2.00
N GLY A 18 10.46 5.02 2.82
CA GLY A 18 10.20 3.62 2.48
C GLY A 18 8.70 3.31 2.47
N LEU A 19 8.28 2.33 1.66
CA LEU A 19 6.89 1.86 1.67
C LEU A 19 6.49 1.29 3.04
N ASP A 20 7.39 0.61 3.72
CA ASP A 20 7.24 0.09 5.09
C ASP A 20 6.96 1.23 6.10
N ASP A 21 7.76 2.29 6.06
CA ASP A 21 7.56 3.48 6.90
C ASP A 21 6.22 4.17 6.58
N PHE A 22 5.81 4.16 5.30
CA PHE A 22 4.55 4.72 4.86
C PHE A 22 3.35 3.91 5.40
N ILE A 23 3.41 2.58 5.34
CA ILE A 23 2.41 1.67 5.91
C ILE A 23 2.31 1.88 7.43
N ALA A 24 3.45 2.01 8.11
CA ALA A 24 3.53 2.29 9.54
C ALA A 24 3.15 3.74 9.92
N SER A 25 2.87 4.61 8.93
CA SER A 25 2.62 6.02 9.18
C SER A 25 1.33 6.25 9.98
N GLY A 26 1.29 7.37 10.72
CA GLY A 26 0.12 7.74 11.50
C GLY A 26 -1.15 7.93 10.65
N GLN A 27 -1.01 8.31 9.37
CA GLN A 27 -2.13 8.45 8.45
C GLN A 27 -2.73 7.10 8.10
N MET A 28 -1.91 6.14 7.68
CA MET A 28 -2.36 4.77 7.38
C MET A 28 -2.96 4.09 8.62
N ALA A 29 -2.32 4.23 9.78
CA ALA A 29 -2.83 3.71 11.05
C ALA A 29 -4.17 4.35 11.49
N MET A 30 -4.44 5.61 11.11
CA MET A 30 -5.72 6.25 11.36
C MET A 30 -6.80 5.74 10.41
N LEU A 31 -6.48 5.65 9.12
CA LEU A 31 -7.42 5.18 8.09
C LEU A 31 -7.79 3.72 8.28
N SER A 32 -6.83 2.87 8.65
CA SER A 32 -7.08 1.45 8.91
C SER A 32 -8.03 1.25 10.09
N LYS A 33 -7.89 2.06 11.16
CA LYS A 33 -8.84 2.05 12.30
C LYS A 33 -10.25 2.44 11.90
N VAL A 34 -10.42 3.40 10.99
CA VAL A 34 -11.74 3.81 10.47
C VAL A 34 -12.37 2.66 9.67
N ASN A 35 -11.55 1.92 8.92
CA ASN A 35 -11.98 0.78 8.12
C ASN A 35 -11.97 -0.56 8.89
N LEU A 36 -11.66 -0.53 10.19
CA LEU A 36 -11.59 -1.70 11.09
C LEU A 36 -10.64 -2.80 10.62
N CYS A 37 -9.52 -2.42 9.99
CA CYS A 37 -8.49 -3.31 9.47
C CYS A 37 -7.07 -2.85 9.87
N SER A 38 -6.08 -3.65 9.51
CA SER A 38 -4.66 -3.28 9.54
C SER A 38 -4.29 -2.36 8.36
N PRO A 39 -3.23 -1.53 8.50
CA PRO A 39 -2.72 -0.71 7.40
C PRO A 39 -2.38 -1.52 6.13
N GLU A 40 -1.87 -2.73 6.30
CA GLU A 40 -1.54 -3.67 5.23
C GLU A 40 -2.81 -4.16 4.53
N GLU A 41 -3.82 -4.62 5.29
CA GLU A 41 -5.13 -5.00 4.74
C GLU A 41 -5.78 -3.87 3.95
N LEU A 42 -5.69 -2.63 4.45
CA LEU A 42 -6.25 -1.46 3.76
C LEU A 42 -5.63 -1.26 2.37
N LEU A 43 -4.33 -1.52 2.21
CA LEU A 43 -3.69 -1.43 0.88
C LEU A 43 -4.14 -2.55 -0.04
N ILE A 44 -4.22 -3.77 0.47
CA ILE A 44 -4.55 -4.95 -0.33
C ILE A 44 -5.98 -4.89 -0.86
N ASP A 45 -6.91 -4.34 -0.09
CA ASP A 45 -8.30 -4.16 -0.50
C ASP A 45 -8.44 -3.27 -1.75
N HIS A 46 -7.39 -2.53 -2.10
CA HIS A 46 -7.32 -1.70 -3.30
C HIS A 46 -6.44 -2.28 -4.42
N LEU A 47 -5.89 -3.47 -4.25
CA LEU A 47 -5.14 -4.15 -5.32
C LEU A 47 -6.11 -4.74 -6.36
N PRO A 48 -5.72 -4.76 -7.64
CA PRO A 48 -6.54 -5.35 -8.69
C PRO A 48 -6.61 -6.87 -8.55
N GLU A 49 -7.78 -7.44 -8.86
CA GLU A 49 -7.93 -8.89 -9.00
C GLU A 49 -7.10 -9.40 -10.18
N GLY A 50 -6.40 -10.52 -9.98
CA GLY A 50 -5.61 -11.16 -11.05
C GLY A 50 -4.26 -10.49 -11.35
N LEU A 51 -3.75 -9.66 -10.43
CA LEU A 51 -2.41 -9.09 -10.49
C LEU A 51 -1.34 -10.14 -10.81
N ASP A 52 -0.50 -9.88 -11.83
CA ASP A 52 0.69 -10.70 -12.08
C ASP A 52 1.81 -10.31 -11.11
N TRP A 53 2.06 -11.19 -10.14
CA TRP A 53 3.07 -10.97 -9.10
C TRP A 53 4.51 -11.19 -9.57
N ASP A 54 4.70 -11.75 -10.77
CA ASP A 54 6.02 -11.93 -11.36
C ASP A 54 6.45 -10.75 -12.24
N ASP A 55 5.53 -9.86 -12.62
CA ASP A 55 5.82 -8.61 -13.31
C ASP A 55 6.01 -7.45 -12.31
N ASP A 56 7.27 -7.10 -12.07
CA ASP A 56 7.63 -6.01 -11.15
C ASP A 56 6.99 -4.67 -11.54
N GLN A 57 6.78 -4.39 -12.84
CA GLN A 57 6.17 -3.14 -13.28
C GLN A 57 4.67 -3.12 -13.00
N GLU A 58 4.00 -4.28 -13.11
CA GLU A 58 2.60 -4.44 -12.76
C GLU A 58 2.40 -4.29 -11.25
N VAL A 59 3.26 -4.94 -10.45
CA VAL A 59 3.29 -4.82 -8.98
C VAL A 59 3.53 -3.37 -8.56
N GLU A 60 4.53 -2.69 -9.13
CA GLU A 60 4.82 -1.27 -8.86
C GLU A 60 3.57 -0.41 -9.08
N THR A 61 2.92 -0.59 -10.22
CA THR A 61 1.75 0.21 -10.62
C THR A 61 0.56 -0.08 -9.71
N ALA A 62 0.31 -1.34 -9.41
CA ALA A 62 -0.81 -1.77 -8.57
C ALA A 62 -0.66 -1.22 -7.14
N PHE A 63 0.51 -1.36 -6.52
CA PHE A 63 0.74 -0.86 -5.17
C PHE A 63 0.77 0.67 -5.11
N ALA A 64 1.32 1.34 -6.13
CA ALA A 64 1.25 2.80 -6.22
C ALA A 64 -0.20 3.27 -6.23
N GLN A 65 -1.06 2.67 -7.07
CA GLN A 65 -2.48 3.00 -7.13
C GLN A 65 -3.21 2.66 -5.83
N ALA A 66 -2.92 1.52 -5.22
CA ALA A 66 -3.47 1.12 -3.93
C ALA A 66 -3.14 2.13 -2.82
N CYS A 67 -1.90 2.64 -2.77
CA CYS A 67 -1.51 3.70 -1.82
C CYS A 67 -2.32 4.99 -2.01
N GLU A 68 -2.57 5.39 -3.27
CA GLU A 68 -3.41 6.56 -3.56
C GLU A 68 -4.86 6.33 -3.12
N MET A 69 -5.42 5.15 -3.42
CA MET A 69 -6.79 4.81 -3.07
C MET A 69 -7.00 4.67 -1.56
N ALA A 70 -6.10 3.95 -0.87
CA ALA A 70 -6.13 3.76 0.59
C ALA A 70 -6.12 5.09 1.33
N THR A 71 -5.39 6.07 0.80
CA THR A 71 -5.30 7.42 1.38
C THR A 71 -6.38 8.37 0.91
N GLN A 72 -7.39 7.90 0.16
CA GLN A 72 -8.43 8.73 -0.45
C GLN A 72 -7.83 9.89 -1.29
N VAL A 73 -6.73 9.61 -1.98
CA VAL A 73 -5.98 10.55 -2.83
C VAL A 73 -5.35 11.72 -2.05
N ALA A 74 -5.22 11.60 -0.72
CA ALA A 74 -4.42 12.54 0.08
C ALA A 74 -2.93 12.44 -0.28
N VAL A 75 -2.50 11.23 -0.66
CA VAL A 75 -1.21 10.95 -1.29
C VAL A 75 -1.47 10.58 -2.76
N SER A 76 -0.65 11.12 -3.66
CA SER A 76 -0.84 10.99 -5.12
C SER A 76 0.49 10.95 -5.85
N ARG A 77 0.48 10.49 -7.10
CA ARG A 77 1.68 10.30 -7.93
C ARG A 77 2.71 9.41 -7.24
N VAL A 78 2.23 8.33 -6.63
CA VAL A 78 3.09 7.38 -5.93
C VAL A 78 3.99 6.69 -6.95
N ARG A 79 5.28 6.57 -6.61
CA ARG A 79 6.27 5.78 -7.33
C ARG A 79 7.02 4.93 -6.32
N LEU A 80 7.16 3.66 -6.64
CA LEU A 80 7.89 2.72 -5.81
C LEU A 80 9.26 2.49 -6.44
N ASP A 81 10.27 2.35 -5.60
CA ASP A 81 11.61 2.00 -6.02
C ASP A 81 11.85 0.49 -5.84
N GLU A 82 13.00 0.00 -6.32
CA GLU A 82 13.36 -1.42 -6.26
C GLU A 82 13.34 -1.99 -4.83
N GLN A 83 13.67 -1.18 -3.82
CA GLN A 83 13.65 -1.63 -2.43
C GLN A 83 12.22 -1.83 -1.93
N ASP A 84 11.30 -0.93 -2.32
CA ASP A 84 9.87 -1.09 -2.02
C ASP A 84 9.31 -2.37 -2.68
N ILE A 85 9.71 -2.66 -3.93
CA ILE A 85 9.29 -3.90 -4.62
C ILE A 85 9.82 -5.14 -3.91
N CYS A 86 11.10 -5.16 -3.50
CA CYS A 86 11.65 -6.24 -2.70
C CYS A 86 10.87 -6.43 -1.39
N PHE A 87 10.56 -5.36 -0.67
CA PHE A 87 9.77 -5.41 0.56
C PHE A 87 8.37 -6.00 0.30
N ILE A 88 7.70 -5.60 -0.78
CA ILE A 88 6.38 -6.16 -1.16
C ILE A 88 6.48 -7.68 -1.33
N ARG A 89 7.47 -8.14 -2.11
CA ARG A 89 7.62 -9.56 -2.48
C ARG A 89 8.06 -10.42 -1.30
N GLU A 90 9.01 -9.94 -0.51
CA GLU A 90 9.69 -10.75 0.51
C GLU A 90 9.06 -10.63 1.90
N GLU A 91 8.39 -9.52 2.20
CA GLU A 91 7.85 -9.26 3.54
C GLU A 91 6.34 -9.08 3.53
N LEU A 92 5.81 -8.20 2.68
CA LEU A 92 4.39 -7.85 2.73
C LEU A 92 3.51 -9.04 2.34
N ILE A 93 3.66 -9.59 1.12
CA ILE A 93 2.84 -10.70 0.62
C ILE A 93 2.94 -11.96 1.51
N PRO A 94 4.14 -12.42 1.92
CA PRO A 94 4.24 -13.64 2.72
C PRO A 94 3.58 -13.52 4.09
N ASN A 95 3.60 -12.33 4.70
CA ASN A 95 2.90 -12.09 5.97
C ASN A 95 1.37 -12.07 5.80
N LEU A 96 0.87 -11.82 4.59
CA LEU A 96 -0.56 -11.78 4.26
C LEU A 96 -1.11 -13.16 3.86
N GLN A 97 -0.30 -13.98 3.19
CA GLN A 97 -0.66 -15.38 2.86
C GLN A 97 -0.78 -16.29 4.10
N PHE A 98 -0.42 -15.80 5.29
CA PHE A 98 -0.66 -16.48 6.56
C PHE A 98 -2.06 -16.27 7.15
N TRP A 99 -2.99 -15.63 6.43
CA TRP A 99 -4.41 -15.74 6.76
C TRP A 99 -4.96 -17.10 6.32
N PRO A 100 -5.56 -17.89 7.23
CA PRO A 100 -6.26 -19.09 6.82
C PRO A 100 -7.42 -18.65 5.92
N THR A 101 -7.33 -18.96 4.63
CA THR A 101 -8.53 -19.04 3.80
C THR A 101 -9.52 -19.93 4.54
N GLU A 102 -10.79 -19.50 4.65
CA GLU A 102 -11.90 -20.21 5.31
C GLU A 102 -12.19 -21.64 4.77
N ALA A 103 -11.27 -22.25 4.01
CA ALA A 103 -11.28 -23.64 3.61
C ALA A 103 -10.85 -24.62 4.73
N GLU A 104 -10.36 -24.15 5.89
CA GLU A 104 -10.02 -24.98 7.06
C GLU A 104 -10.95 -24.76 8.27
N VAL A 105 -12.25 -24.55 8.03
CA VAL A 105 -13.27 -24.78 9.07
C VAL A 105 -14.11 -25.99 8.66
N ALA A 106 -13.69 -27.14 9.18
CA ALA A 106 -14.31 -28.45 9.01
C ALA A 106 -15.76 -28.51 9.53
#